data_AF-A0A357V650-F1
#
_entry.id   AF-A0A357V650-F1
#
_cell.length_a   1.000
_cell.length_b   1.000
_cell.length_c   1.000
_cell.angle_alpha   90.00
_cell.angle_beta   90.00
_cell.angle_gamma   90.00
#
_symmetry.space_group_name_H-M   'P 1'
#
loop_
_entity.id
_entity.type
_entity.pdbx_description
1 polymer ?
#
loop_
_entity_poly.entity_id
_entity_poly.type
_entity_poly.pdbx_seq_one_letter_code
_entity_poly.pdbx_strand_id
1 'polypeptide(L)'
;ARLADGGAVVDRGPDLCILLKACKNTTEIAGMRAAHLRDGAAVAKFLAWLSAEAPKGGISELDASDRLYTFRKENDLIRDLSFDTFSGSGPNGAIVHYKATPASDRRLRSGDVYLVDSGAQYLDGTTDITRTVAIGPKAPPKEARTRFTLVLKGHIALARARFPKGTTGSQLDPLARQFLWAEGLDFDHGTGHGVGSYLSVHEGPQRISKAPSTVALEPGMVISNEPGYYKTGAYGIRIENLVLVTAATAPRGAERDVLAFETLTLAPIDRNLIEVTLLDTAERAWLDAYHARVRKALSPLVDTKTRAWLKQATAPLAS
;
A
#
# COMPACT_ATOMS: atom_id res chain seq x y z
N ALA A 1 18.57 19.21 32.58
CA ALA A 1 19.96 19.13 33.07
C ALA A 1 20.89 19.63 31.97
N ARG A 2 21.53 18.78 31.17
CA ARG A 2 22.64 19.17 30.25
C ARG A 2 22.48 20.46 29.42
N LEU A 3 21.32 20.70 28.79
CA LEU A 3 21.09 21.92 28.00
C LEU A 3 20.98 23.19 28.87
N ALA A 4 20.24 23.09 29.98
CA ALA A 4 20.08 24.19 30.92
C ALA A 4 21.39 24.47 31.69
N ASP A 5 22.14 23.42 32.04
CA ASP A 5 23.44 23.53 32.71
C ASP A 5 24.51 24.18 31.80
N GLY A 6 24.30 24.13 30.48
CA GLY A 6 25.12 24.82 29.48
C GLY A 6 24.67 26.25 29.14
N GLY A 7 23.71 26.81 29.88
CA GLY A 7 23.21 28.18 29.66
C GLY A 7 22.23 28.33 28.48
N ALA A 8 21.78 27.22 27.87
CA ALA A 8 20.79 27.29 26.80
C ALA A 8 19.38 27.54 27.36
N VAL A 9 18.62 28.42 26.69
CA VAL A 9 17.18 28.60 26.95
C VAL A 9 16.44 27.54 26.15
N VAL A 10 15.78 26.61 26.84
CA VAL A 10 14.99 25.55 26.20
C VAL A 10 13.60 26.10 25.88
N ASP A 11 13.31 26.32 24.61
CA ASP A 11 11.95 26.54 24.12
C ASP A 11 11.25 25.18 23.89
N ARG A 12 10.17 24.94 24.63
CA ARG A 12 9.38 23.72 24.51
C ARG A 12 8.19 23.99 23.57
N GLY A 13 8.49 24.00 22.28
CA GLY A 13 7.51 24.12 21.20
C GLY A 13 7.39 22.84 20.36
N PRO A 14 6.47 22.83 19.36
CA PRO A 14 6.46 21.78 18.34
C PRO A 14 7.77 21.79 17.56
N ASP A 15 8.27 20.62 17.21
CA ASP A 15 9.47 20.49 16.37
C ASP A 15 9.20 21.14 15.00
N LEU A 16 9.99 22.17 14.69
CA LEU A 16 9.88 23.01 13.50
C LEU A 16 10.10 22.23 12.20
N CYS A 17 10.80 21.09 12.26
CA CYS A 17 11.06 20.25 11.11
C CYS A 17 9.87 19.34 10.76
N ILE A 18 8.93 19.09 11.68
CA ILE A 18 7.84 18.12 11.48
C ILE A 18 6.98 18.47 10.26
N LEU A 19 6.48 19.70 10.17
CA LEU A 19 5.65 20.12 9.03
C LEU A 19 6.47 20.31 7.75
N LEU A 20 7.70 20.83 7.88
CA LEU A 20 8.58 21.06 6.72
C LEU A 20 8.92 19.75 6.00
N LYS A 21 9.27 18.68 6.75
CA LYS A 21 9.57 17.38 6.14
C LYS A 21 8.32 16.61 5.72
N ALA A 22 7.14 16.95 6.25
CA ALA A 22 5.88 16.31 5.86
C ALA A 22 5.49 16.64 4.43
N CYS A 23 5.69 17.90 4.00
CA CYS A 23 5.36 18.38 2.66
C CYS A 23 6.58 18.31 1.74
N LYS A 24 6.69 17.22 0.97
CA LYS A 24 7.83 16.98 0.09
C LYS A 24 7.91 18.05 -1.00
N ASN A 25 9.10 18.53 -1.28
CA ASN A 25 9.37 19.42 -2.40
C ASN A 25 9.39 18.64 -3.74
N THR A 26 9.53 19.34 -4.86
CA THR A 26 9.47 18.73 -6.20
C THR A 26 10.55 17.68 -6.45
N THR A 27 11.76 17.86 -5.90
CA THR A 27 12.87 16.90 -5.98
C THR A 27 12.56 15.64 -5.19
N GLU A 28 12.11 15.78 -3.95
CA GLU A 28 11.71 14.65 -3.10
C GLU A 28 10.54 13.87 -3.72
N ILE A 29 9.53 14.56 -4.27
CA ILE A 29 8.41 13.93 -4.98
C ILE A 29 8.92 13.16 -6.20
N ALA A 30 9.82 13.73 -7.00
CA ALA A 30 10.39 13.05 -8.15
C ALA A 30 11.18 11.79 -7.74
N GLY A 31 11.96 11.88 -6.66
CA GLY A 31 12.65 10.75 -6.05
C GLY A 31 11.68 9.65 -5.59
N MET A 32 10.62 10.02 -4.85
CA MET A 32 9.60 9.07 -4.42
C MET A 32 8.93 8.37 -5.61
N ARG A 33 8.57 9.09 -6.68
CA ARG A 33 8.02 8.48 -7.90
C ARG A 33 9.01 7.50 -8.54
N ALA A 34 10.30 7.84 -8.59
CA ALA A 34 11.34 6.97 -9.13
C ALA A 34 11.56 5.72 -8.26
N ALA A 35 11.58 5.86 -6.93
CA ALA A 35 11.64 4.75 -5.98
C ALA A 35 10.48 3.78 -6.18
N HIS A 36 9.24 4.27 -6.28
CA HIS A 36 8.05 3.43 -6.51
C HIS A 36 8.03 2.76 -7.89
N LEU A 37 8.64 3.38 -8.91
CA LEU A 37 8.79 2.76 -10.22
C LEU A 37 9.75 1.56 -10.16
N ARG A 38 10.87 1.69 -9.45
CA ARG A 38 11.85 0.61 -9.25
C ARG A 38 11.26 -0.50 -8.37
N ASP A 39 10.64 -0.14 -7.27
CA ASP A 39 10.02 -1.08 -6.35
C ASP A 39 8.87 -1.83 -7.02
N GLY A 40 8.07 -1.13 -7.83
CA GLY A 40 7.02 -1.75 -8.63
C GLY A 40 7.56 -2.83 -9.58
N ALA A 41 8.72 -2.62 -10.19
CA ALA A 41 9.35 -3.64 -11.04
C ALA A 41 9.83 -4.86 -10.23
N ALA A 42 10.39 -4.65 -9.03
CA ALA A 42 10.79 -5.73 -8.12
C ALA A 42 9.58 -6.54 -7.63
N VAL A 43 8.51 -5.85 -7.20
CA VAL A 43 7.26 -6.47 -6.76
C VAL A 43 6.59 -7.22 -7.92
N ALA A 44 6.60 -6.68 -9.15
CA ALA A 44 6.05 -7.38 -10.31
C ALA A 44 6.81 -8.69 -10.62
N LYS A 45 8.15 -8.68 -10.56
CA LYS A 45 8.98 -9.88 -10.70
C LYS A 45 8.67 -10.89 -9.59
N PHE A 46 8.53 -10.42 -8.35
CA PHE A 46 8.14 -11.24 -7.21
C PHE A 46 6.77 -11.89 -7.41
N LEU A 47 5.73 -11.13 -7.75
CA LEU A 47 4.38 -11.66 -7.95
C LEU A 47 4.31 -12.63 -9.13
N ALA A 48 5.03 -12.36 -10.23
CA ALA A 48 5.14 -13.28 -11.36
C ALA A 48 5.82 -14.59 -10.94
N TRP A 49 6.95 -14.52 -10.22
CA TRP A 49 7.64 -15.69 -9.67
C TRP A 49 6.75 -16.46 -8.69
N LEU A 50 6.11 -15.78 -7.75
CA LEU A 50 5.26 -16.38 -6.73
C LEU A 50 4.09 -17.13 -7.37
N SER A 51 3.44 -16.54 -8.37
CA SER A 51 2.34 -17.18 -9.10
C SER A 51 2.74 -18.48 -9.81
N ALA A 52 4.02 -18.61 -10.19
CA ALA A 52 4.54 -19.80 -10.87
C ALA A 52 5.07 -20.85 -9.88
N GLU A 53 5.71 -20.42 -8.79
CA GLU A 53 6.45 -21.31 -7.89
C GLU A 53 5.67 -21.71 -6.64
N ALA A 54 4.91 -20.80 -6.02
CA ALA A 54 4.15 -21.11 -4.79
C ALA A 54 3.14 -22.26 -4.96
N PRO A 55 2.43 -22.40 -6.10
CA PRO A 55 1.49 -23.52 -6.29
C PRO A 55 2.15 -24.90 -6.30
N LYS A 56 3.48 -24.98 -6.45
CA LYS A 56 4.25 -26.23 -6.38
C LYS A 56 4.46 -26.72 -4.94
N GLY A 57 4.12 -25.91 -3.93
CA GLY A 57 4.15 -26.26 -2.51
C GLY A 57 5.52 -26.18 -1.82
N GLY A 58 6.56 -25.75 -2.55
CA GLY A 58 7.94 -25.70 -2.05
C GLY A 58 8.37 -24.36 -1.45
N ILE A 59 7.48 -23.38 -1.32
CA ILE A 59 7.81 -22.01 -0.87
C ILE A 59 7.21 -21.75 0.51
N SER A 60 8.03 -21.29 1.45
CA SER A 60 7.60 -20.80 2.77
C SER A 60 7.43 -19.29 2.82
N GLU A 61 6.95 -18.76 3.96
CA GLU A 61 6.83 -17.32 4.20
C GLU A 61 8.21 -16.65 4.19
N LEU A 62 9.20 -17.25 4.86
CA LEU A 62 10.58 -16.77 4.83
C LEU A 62 11.17 -16.82 3.41
N ASP A 63 10.97 -17.92 2.67
CA ASP A 63 11.43 -18.04 1.28
C ASP A 63 10.85 -16.93 0.39
N ALA A 64 9.56 -16.61 0.57
CA ALA A 64 8.88 -15.57 -0.20
C ALA A 64 9.40 -14.17 0.16
N SER A 65 9.59 -13.89 1.45
CA SER A 65 10.18 -12.63 1.93
C SER A 65 11.59 -12.42 1.38
N ASP A 66 12.47 -13.41 1.50
CA ASP A 66 13.85 -13.35 1.03
C ASP A 66 13.93 -13.19 -0.48
N ARG A 67 13.02 -13.84 -1.20
CA ARG A 67 12.94 -13.71 -2.65
C ARG A 67 12.53 -12.30 -3.09
N LEU A 68 11.56 -11.69 -2.42
CA LEU A 68 11.17 -10.30 -2.70
C LEU A 68 12.34 -9.34 -2.45
N TYR A 69 13.06 -9.51 -1.34
CA TYR A 69 14.24 -8.69 -1.06
C TYR A 69 15.35 -8.89 -2.11
N THR A 70 15.54 -10.11 -2.62
CA THR A 70 16.48 -10.39 -3.70
C THR A 70 16.14 -9.62 -4.98
N PHE A 71 14.86 -9.58 -5.37
CA PHE A 71 14.43 -8.79 -6.54
C PHE A 71 14.64 -7.29 -6.35
N ARG A 72 14.46 -6.78 -5.13
CA ARG A 72 14.74 -5.37 -4.79
C ARG A 72 16.23 -5.04 -4.86
N LYS A 73 17.10 -5.98 -4.44
CA LYS A 73 18.57 -5.88 -4.50
C LYS A 73 19.16 -5.86 -5.91
N GLU A 74 18.38 -6.15 -6.94
CA GLU A 74 18.81 -5.96 -8.33
C GLU A 74 18.96 -4.47 -8.72
N ASN A 75 18.53 -3.54 -7.87
CA ASN A 75 18.67 -2.11 -8.09
C ASN A 75 19.73 -1.47 -7.19
N ASP A 76 20.74 -0.80 -7.77
CA ASP A 76 21.88 -0.26 -7.02
C ASP A 76 21.57 0.89 -6.06
N LEU A 77 20.39 1.52 -6.18
CA LEU A 77 19.97 2.60 -5.30
C LEU A 77 19.32 2.11 -4.00
N ILE A 78 19.01 0.81 -3.88
CA ILE A 78 18.55 0.26 -2.62
C ILE A 78 19.62 0.38 -1.54
N ARG A 79 19.20 0.67 -0.33
CA ARG A 79 20.05 0.73 0.86
C ARG A 79 19.67 -0.35 1.85
N ASP A 80 18.38 -0.53 2.08
CA ASP A 80 17.86 -1.65 2.87
C ASP A 80 16.34 -1.80 2.65
N LEU A 81 15.70 -2.70 3.40
CA LEU A 81 14.26 -2.67 3.63
C LEU A 81 13.87 -1.44 4.46
N SER A 82 12.67 -0.89 4.24
CA SER A 82 12.15 0.21 5.08
C SER A 82 11.60 -0.27 6.42
N PHE A 83 11.28 -1.56 6.52
CA PHE A 83 10.89 -2.31 7.73
C PHE A 83 11.01 -3.81 7.45
N ASP A 84 10.91 -4.65 8.48
CA ASP A 84 10.86 -6.10 8.31
C ASP A 84 9.63 -6.53 7.49
N THR A 85 9.82 -7.29 6.42
CA THR A 85 8.71 -7.82 5.62
C THR A 85 7.76 -8.69 6.46
N PHE A 86 6.47 -8.37 6.43
CA PHE A 86 5.41 -9.23 6.95
C PHE A 86 4.93 -10.15 5.83
N SER A 87 5.26 -11.44 5.94
CA SER A 87 4.89 -12.48 4.97
C SER A 87 4.02 -13.51 5.67
N GLY A 88 2.71 -13.49 5.43
CA GLY A 88 1.73 -14.31 6.16
C GLY A 88 0.82 -15.09 5.23
N SER A 89 0.83 -16.42 5.33
CA SER A 89 -0.01 -17.32 4.56
C SER A 89 -1.15 -17.89 5.40
N GLY A 90 -2.38 -17.80 4.88
CA GLY A 90 -3.58 -18.28 5.57
C GLY A 90 -3.69 -17.65 6.97
N PRO A 91 -3.79 -18.45 8.06
CA PRO A 91 -4.01 -17.93 9.41
C PRO A 91 -3.00 -16.89 9.87
N ASN A 92 -1.74 -17.00 9.44
CA ASN A 92 -0.66 -16.07 9.79
C ASN A 92 -0.92 -14.67 9.22
N GLY A 93 -1.55 -14.57 8.05
CA GLY A 93 -1.93 -13.28 7.46
C GLY A 93 -2.96 -12.52 8.29
N ALA A 94 -3.70 -13.19 9.18
CA ALA A 94 -4.68 -12.54 10.07
C ALA A 94 -4.03 -11.81 11.27
N ILE A 95 -2.72 -11.93 11.47
CA ILE A 95 -1.99 -11.24 12.54
C ILE A 95 -1.39 -9.98 11.90
N VAL A 96 -1.88 -8.80 12.30
CA VAL A 96 -1.61 -7.51 11.61
C VAL A 96 -0.12 -7.23 11.43
N HIS A 97 0.69 -7.44 12.48
CA HIS A 97 2.15 -7.28 12.48
C HIS A 97 2.87 -8.64 12.54
N TYR A 98 2.41 -9.61 11.76
CA TYR A 98 3.06 -10.93 11.70
C TYR A 98 4.45 -10.85 11.07
N LYS A 99 5.46 -11.22 11.84
CA LYS A 99 6.80 -11.51 11.32
C LYS A 99 7.04 -13.00 11.35
N ALA A 100 7.27 -13.59 10.17
CA ALA A 100 7.67 -14.98 10.09
C ALA A 100 9.00 -15.19 10.81
N THR A 101 9.09 -16.30 11.55
CA THR A 101 10.29 -16.77 12.22
C THR A 101 10.53 -18.23 11.83
N PRO A 102 11.73 -18.78 11.99
CA PRO A 102 11.95 -20.21 11.74
C PRO A 102 10.99 -21.14 12.49
N ALA A 103 10.46 -20.71 13.64
CA ALA A 103 9.49 -21.47 14.43
C ALA A 103 8.04 -21.35 13.93
N SER A 104 7.69 -20.26 13.23
CA SER A 104 6.34 -19.98 12.73
C SER A 104 6.21 -20.09 11.20
N ASP A 105 7.32 -20.32 10.50
CA ASP A 105 7.44 -20.32 9.04
C ASP A 105 6.51 -21.36 8.39
N ARG A 106 5.46 -20.87 7.74
CA ARG A 106 4.46 -21.70 7.11
C ARG A 106 4.73 -21.84 5.61
N ARG A 107 4.57 -23.06 5.08
CA ARG A 107 4.52 -23.29 3.61
C ARG A 107 3.25 -22.69 3.01
N LEU A 108 3.40 -21.93 1.93
CA LEU A 108 2.29 -21.41 1.14
C LEU A 108 1.59 -22.56 0.42
N ARG A 109 0.28 -22.73 0.63
CA ARG A 109 -0.50 -23.83 0.04
C ARG A 109 -1.46 -23.31 -1.03
N SER A 110 -1.72 -24.13 -2.04
CA SER A 110 -2.75 -23.82 -3.04
C SER A 110 -4.13 -23.64 -2.36
N GLY A 111 -4.79 -22.51 -2.64
CA GLY A 111 -6.02 -22.06 -2.00
C GLY A 111 -5.81 -21.13 -0.79
N ASP A 112 -4.57 -20.94 -0.31
CA ASP A 112 -4.29 -19.96 0.74
C ASP A 112 -4.46 -18.53 0.20
N VAL A 113 -4.93 -17.65 1.08
CA VAL A 113 -4.79 -16.20 0.93
C VAL A 113 -3.45 -15.82 1.54
N TYR A 114 -2.58 -15.21 0.76
CA TYR A 114 -1.23 -14.81 1.18
C TYR A 114 -1.12 -13.29 1.19
N LEU A 115 -0.71 -12.73 2.33
CA LEU A 115 -0.44 -11.32 2.51
C LEU A 115 1.07 -11.11 2.57
N VAL A 116 1.57 -10.18 1.77
CA VAL A 116 2.93 -9.67 1.87
C VAL A 116 2.89 -8.17 2.01
N ASP A 117 3.42 -7.68 3.12
CA ASP A 117 3.64 -6.27 3.39
C ASP A 117 5.13 -6.01 3.56
N SER A 118 5.62 -5.04 2.80
CA SER A 118 7.04 -4.87 2.62
C SER A 118 7.35 -3.51 2.01
N GLY A 119 8.54 -3.00 2.29
CA GLY A 119 9.02 -1.79 1.65
C GLY A 119 10.54 -1.75 1.54
N ALA A 120 11.05 -0.73 0.86
CA ALA A 120 12.48 -0.52 0.67
C ALA A 120 12.88 0.94 0.88
N GLN A 121 14.10 1.10 1.36
CA GLN A 121 14.82 2.37 1.36
C GLN A 121 15.66 2.46 0.10
N TYR A 122 15.30 3.40 -0.77
CA TYR A 122 16.13 3.84 -1.87
C TYR A 122 16.76 5.18 -1.50
N LEU A 123 17.94 5.48 -2.04
CA LEU A 123 18.60 6.78 -1.81
C LEU A 123 17.70 8.00 -2.09
N ASP A 124 16.70 7.83 -2.96
CA ASP A 124 15.78 8.87 -3.42
C ASP A 124 14.33 8.70 -2.90
N GLY A 125 14.05 7.72 -2.03
CA GLY A 125 12.72 7.58 -1.45
C GLY A 125 12.51 6.34 -0.60
N THR A 126 11.43 6.36 0.18
CA THR A 126 10.98 5.23 1.01
C THR A 126 9.71 4.66 0.41
N THR A 127 9.62 3.33 0.29
CA THR A 127 8.39 2.66 -0.16
C THR A 127 7.74 1.89 0.97
N ASP A 128 6.42 1.74 0.82
CA ASP A 128 5.57 0.87 1.64
C ASP A 128 4.47 0.30 0.75
N ILE A 129 4.27 -1.02 0.82
CA ILE A 129 3.34 -1.72 -0.04
C ILE A 129 2.95 -3.09 0.53
N THR A 130 1.66 -3.20 0.82
CA THR A 130 0.99 -4.48 0.99
C THR A 130 0.25 -4.98 -0.26
N ARG A 131 0.45 -6.26 -0.59
CA ARG A 131 -0.41 -7.02 -1.52
C ARG A 131 -0.91 -8.30 -0.86
N THR A 132 -2.20 -8.54 -1.03
CA THR A 132 -2.83 -9.81 -0.72
C THR A 132 -3.16 -10.54 -2.02
N VAL A 133 -2.77 -11.81 -2.14
CA VAL A 133 -2.89 -12.64 -3.35
C VAL A 133 -3.40 -14.04 -3.05
N ALA A 134 -4.02 -14.67 -4.03
CA ALA A 134 -4.42 -16.07 -4.00
C ALA A 134 -3.25 -16.97 -4.42
N ILE A 135 -2.98 -18.04 -3.68
CA ILE A 135 -1.96 -19.03 -4.06
C ILE A 135 -2.60 -20.14 -4.90
N GLY A 136 -2.10 -20.34 -6.12
CA GLY A 136 -2.51 -21.43 -7.00
C GLY A 136 -3.85 -21.20 -7.73
N PRO A 137 -4.24 -22.15 -8.59
CA PRO A 137 -5.42 -22.00 -9.44
C PRO A 137 -6.74 -22.22 -8.70
N LYS A 138 -6.69 -22.73 -7.45
CA LYS A 138 -7.89 -22.95 -6.64
C LYS A 138 -8.42 -21.59 -6.17
N ALA A 139 -9.66 -21.30 -6.52
CA ALA A 139 -10.33 -20.09 -6.07
C ALA A 139 -10.33 -20.03 -4.52
N PRO A 140 -9.95 -18.88 -3.92
CA PRO A 140 -10.11 -18.64 -2.49
C PRO A 140 -11.58 -18.77 -2.06
N PRO A 141 -11.86 -19.01 -0.76
CA PRO A 141 -13.23 -19.06 -0.26
C PRO A 141 -14.03 -17.82 -0.64
N LYS A 142 -15.32 -17.98 -0.98
CA LYS A 142 -16.22 -16.86 -1.34
C LYS A 142 -16.22 -15.75 -0.29
N GLU A 143 -16.17 -16.11 0.99
CA GLU A 143 -16.05 -15.14 2.08
C GLU A 143 -14.79 -14.28 1.92
N ALA A 144 -13.62 -14.91 1.71
CA ALA A 144 -12.35 -14.19 1.54
C ALA A 144 -12.39 -13.25 0.33
N ARG A 145 -12.97 -13.69 -0.79
CA ARG A 145 -13.13 -12.85 -1.99
C ARG A 145 -14.09 -11.68 -1.73
N THR A 146 -15.19 -11.91 -1.01
CA THR A 146 -16.13 -10.86 -0.60
C THR A 146 -15.43 -9.84 0.29
N ARG A 147 -14.73 -10.28 1.35
CA ARG A 147 -13.99 -9.39 2.25
C ARG A 147 -12.88 -8.63 1.53
N PHE A 148 -12.18 -9.27 0.60
CA PHE A 148 -11.18 -8.61 -0.23
C PHE A 148 -11.79 -7.52 -1.10
N THR A 149 -12.93 -7.78 -1.74
CA THR A 149 -13.60 -6.75 -2.52
C THR A 149 -14.06 -5.58 -1.64
N LEU A 150 -14.56 -5.80 -0.42
CA LEU A 150 -14.94 -4.71 0.49
C LEU A 150 -13.74 -3.83 0.88
N VAL A 151 -12.58 -4.45 1.19
CA VAL A 151 -11.32 -3.74 1.43
C VAL A 151 -10.91 -2.95 0.18
N LEU A 152 -11.00 -3.57 -1.01
CA LEU A 152 -10.68 -2.92 -2.27
C LEU A 152 -11.59 -1.71 -2.55
N LYS A 153 -12.89 -1.80 -2.26
CA LYS A 153 -13.82 -0.68 -2.41
C LYS A 153 -13.41 0.49 -1.51
N GLY A 154 -13.03 0.21 -0.26
CA GLY A 154 -12.47 1.21 0.64
C GLY A 154 -11.20 1.87 0.11
N HIS A 155 -10.26 1.05 -0.37
CA HIS A 155 -9.01 1.50 -0.98
C HIS A 155 -9.25 2.43 -2.18
N ILE A 156 -10.17 2.04 -3.07
CA ILE A 156 -10.56 2.79 -4.26
C ILE A 156 -11.26 4.11 -3.88
N ALA A 157 -12.18 4.08 -2.91
CA ALA A 157 -12.91 5.25 -2.47
C ALA A 157 -11.96 6.32 -1.92
N LEU A 158 -10.96 5.91 -1.12
CA LEU A 158 -9.95 6.84 -0.62
C LEU A 158 -9.02 7.32 -1.76
N ALA A 159 -8.55 6.43 -2.62
CA ALA A 159 -7.67 6.79 -3.74
C ALA A 159 -8.31 7.76 -4.75
N ARG A 160 -9.65 7.76 -4.87
CA ARG A 160 -10.42 8.65 -5.76
C ARG A 160 -10.91 9.92 -5.09
N ALA A 161 -10.68 10.08 -3.78
CA ALA A 161 -11.24 11.18 -3.03
C ALA A 161 -10.78 12.53 -3.60
N ARG A 162 -11.75 13.44 -3.72
CA ARG A 162 -11.54 14.87 -3.94
C ARG A 162 -12.11 15.60 -2.74
N PHE A 163 -11.32 16.44 -2.11
CA PHE A 163 -11.66 17.03 -0.82
C PHE A 163 -11.22 18.48 -0.74
N PRO A 164 -11.94 19.35 -0.01
CA PRO A 164 -11.56 20.75 0.11
C PRO A 164 -10.27 20.90 0.92
N LYS A 165 -9.49 21.93 0.62
CA LYS A 165 -8.34 22.32 1.46
C LYS A 165 -8.78 22.52 2.91
N GLY A 166 -7.92 22.12 3.86
CA GLY A 166 -8.22 22.12 5.29
C GLY A 166 -8.84 20.82 5.83
N THR A 167 -9.15 19.86 4.94
CA THR A 167 -9.63 18.52 5.36
C THR A 167 -8.49 17.74 6.04
N THR A 168 -8.80 17.14 7.18
CA THR A 168 -7.89 16.30 7.97
C THR A 168 -8.04 14.83 7.57
N GLY A 169 -7.01 14.01 7.77
CA GLY A 169 -7.10 12.59 7.43
C GLY A 169 -8.15 11.81 8.23
N SER A 170 -8.49 12.23 9.47
CA SER A 170 -9.58 11.61 10.24
C SER A 170 -10.96 11.77 9.60
N GLN A 171 -11.15 12.81 8.76
CA GLN A 171 -12.40 13.01 8.03
C GLN A 171 -12.50 12.13 6.77
N LEU A 172 -11.36 11.59 6.30
CA LEU A 172 -11.29 10.73 5.11
C LEU A 172 -11.24 9.24 5.47
N ASP A 173 -10.80 8.88 6.69
CA ASP A 173 -10.74 7.50 7.20
C ASP A 173 -12.06 6.71 7.01
N PRO A 174 -13.26 7.27 7.23
CA PRO A 174 -14.52 6.57 6.98
C PRO A 174 -14.71 6.09 5.53
N LEU A 175 -14.11 6.77 4.53
CA LEU A 175 -14.22 6.37 3.13
C LEU A 175 -13.67 4.97 2.88
N ALA A 176 -12.60 4.61 3.60
CA ALA A 176 -11.95 3.31 3.49
C ALA A 176 -12.65 2.21 4.31
N ARG A 177 -13.48 2.60 5.29
CA ARG A 177 -14.13 1.66 6.23
C ARG A 177 -15.58 1.38 5.93
N GLN A 178 -16.30 2.33 5.34
CA GLN A 178 -17.77 2.27 5.20
C GLN A 178 -18.30 0.96 4.58
N PHE A 179 -17.54 0.35 3.67
CA PHE A 179 -17.94 -0.92 3.03
C PHE A 179 -17.79 -2.12 3.96
N LEU A 180 -16.82 -2.12 4.87
CA LEU A 180 -16.71 -3.11 5.94
C LEU A 180 -17.75 -2.85 7.03
N TRP A 181 -17.94 -1.58 7.42
CA TRP A 181 -18.94 -1.19 8.42
C TRP A 181 -20.36 -1.59 8.04
N ALA A 182 -20.72 -1.47 6.76
CA ALA A 182 -22.03 -1.91 6.25
C ALA A 182 -22.30 -3.41 6.49
N GLU A 183 -21.24 -4.20 6.68
CA GLU A 183 -21.28 -5.64 6.95
C GLU A 183 -20.96 -5.98 8.43
N GLY A 184 -20.93 -4.98 9.31
CA GLY A 184 -20.59 -5.16 10.72
C GLY A 184 -19.12 -5.52 10.97
N LEU A 185 -18.22 -5.19 10.04
CA LEU A 185 -16.79 -5.46 10.14
C LEU A 185 -15.95 -4.19 10.29
N ASP A 186 -14.72 -4.35 10.75
CA ASP A 186 -13.73 -3.27 10.84
C ASP A 186 -12.29 -3.82 10.79
N PHE A 187 -11.32 -2.91 10.91
CA PHE A 187 -9.90 -3.22 11.13
C PHE A 187 -9.30 -2.32 12.22
N ASP A 188 -8.42 -2.89 13.05
CA ASP A 188 -7.92 -2.29 14.29
C ASP A 188 -6.59 -1.50 14.14
N HIS A 189 -6.37 -0.92 12.97
CA HIS A 189 -5.24 0.00 12.71
C HIS A 189 -5.72 1.25 11.95
N GLY A 190 -4.83 2.23 11.78
CA GLY A 190 -5.10 3.41 10.95
C GLY A 190 -5.28 3.04 9.48
N THR A 191 -6.00 3.85 8.71
CA THR A 191 -6.11 3.68 7.26
C THR A 191 -4.85 4.14 6.53
N GLY A 192 -4.04 5.00 7.17
CA GLY A 192 -2.70 5.30 6.70
C GLY A 192 -1.91 6.26 7.58
N HIS A 193 -0.63 6.34 7.30
CA HIS A 193 0.37 7.17 7.98
C HIS A 193 1.21 7.93 6.96
N GLY A 194 1.83 9.04 7.36
CA GLY A 194 2.79 9.71 6.49
C GLY A 194 4.05 8.87 6.26
N VAL A 195 4.76 9.16 5.18
CA VAL A 195 6.02 8.47 4.80
C VAL A 195 7.11 9.49 4.48
N GLY A 196 8.31 9.26 5.01
CA GLY A 196 9.50 10.07 4.77
C GLY A 196 10.09 9.93 3.36
N SER A 197 10.90 10.91 2.95
CA SER A 197 11.74 10.79 1.76
C SER A 197 13.10 10.24 2.16
N TYR A 198 13.35 8.94 1.93
CA TYR A 198 14.54 8.22 2.41
C TYR A 198 14.75 8.38 3.94
N LEU A 199 13.66 8.21 4.69
CA LEU A 199 13.57 8.37 6.14
C LEU A 199 12.59 7.33 6.72
N SER A 200 12.01 7.60 7.89
CA SER A 200 11.04 6.70 8.53
C SER A 200 9.86 6.36 7.61
N VAL A 201 9.54 5.08 7.53
CA VAL A 201 8.33 4.60 6.83
C VAL A 201 7.06 5.08 7.53
N HIS A 202 7.07 5.14 8.87
CA HIS A 202 6.03 5.78 9.68
C HIS A 202 6.46 7.19 10.07
N GLU A 203 5.87 8.20 9.42
CA GLU A 203 6.22 9.60 9.59
C GLU A 203 4.99 10.48 9.86
N GLY A 204 4.99 11.22 10.97
CA GLY A 204 4.01 12.27 11.24
C GLY A 204 4.37 13.62 10.61
N PRO A 205 3.44 14.60 10.66
CA PRO A 205 2.27 14.61 11.55
C PRO A 205 0.96 14.16 10.88
N GLN A 206 0.93 14.07 9.56
CA GLN A 206 -0.25 13.64 8.80
C GLN A 206 -0.49 12.14 8.97
N ARG A 207 -1.76 11.77 9.06
CA ARG A 207 -2.24 10.38 9.09
C ARG A 207 -3.71 10.33 8.70
N ILE A 208 -4.17 9.17 8.26
CA ILE A 208 -5.59 8.87 8.00
C ILE A 208 -5.98 7.79 9.00
N SER A 209 -6.75 8.16 10.03
CA SER A 209 -7.12 7.26 11.12
C SER A 209 -8.39 7.73 11.79
N LYS A 210 -9.10 6.82 12.49
CA LYS A 210 -10.19 7.19 13.40
C LYS A 210 -9.80 8.21 14.46
N ALA A 211 -8.54 8.19 14.90
CA ALA A 211 -8.05 9.11 15.92
C ALA A 211 -8.12 10.56 15.40
N PRO A 212 -8.75 11.48 16.14
CA PRO A 212 -8.94 12.86 15.70
C PRO A 212 -7.61 13.52 15.38
N SER A 213 -7.56 14.25 14.27
CA SER A 213 -6.39 15.02 13.85
C SER A 213 -6.78 16.48 13.67
N THR A 214 -5.91 17.39 14.11
CA THR A 214 -6.00 18.83 13.79
C THR A 214 -5.12 19.21 12.60
N VAL A 215 -4.39 18.24 12.04
CA VAL A 215 -3.46 18.43 10.93
C VAL A 215 -4.21 18.21 9.62
N ALA A 216 -4.39 19.30 8.85
CA ALA A 216 -4.92 19.24 7.51
C ALA A 216 -3.95 18.53 6.56
N LEU A 217 -4.49 17.83 5.57
CA LEU A 217 -3.69 17.28 4.48
C LEU A 217 -3.32 18.40 3.51
N GLU A 218 -2.05 18.51 3.19
CA GLU A 218 -1.49 19.56 2.32
C GLU A 218 -0.75 18.95 1.13
N PRO A 219 -0.69 19.64 -0.03
CA PRO A 219 0.10 19.19 -1.17
C PRO A 219 1.55 18.87 -0.81
N GLY A 220 2.08 17.78 -1.38
CA GLY A 220 3.42 17.29 -1.06
C GLY A 220 3.46 16.24 0.05
N MET A 221 2.39 16.09 0.83
CA MET A 221 2.31 15.00 1.80
C MET A 221 2.17 13.65 1.11
N VAL A 222 3.05 12.71 1.46
CA VAL A 222 2.94 11.29 1.09
C VAL A 222 2.36 10.51 2.27
N ILE A 223 1.37 9.67 2.00
CA ILE A 223 0.60 8.93 3.00
C ILE A 223 0.30 7.52 2.46
N SER A 224 0.30 6.49 3.30
CA SER A 224 -0.29 5.19 2.96
C SER A 224 -1.81 5.27 2.83
N ASN A 225 -2.37 4.41 1.99
CA ASN A 225 -3.79 4.09 1.87
C ASN A 225 -3.86 2.57 1.93
N GLU A 226 -4.17 2.03 3.11
CA GLU A 226 -3.91 0.64 3.48
C GLU A 226 -5.08 -0.01 4.25
N PRO A 227 -6.35 0.09 3.81
CA PRO A 227 -7.42 -0.62 4.49
C PRO A 227 -7.17 -2.13 4.53
N GLY A 228 -7.70 -2.78 5.57
CA GLY A 228 -7.53 -4.21 5.77
C GLY A 228 -8.74 -4.90 6.39
N TYR A 229 -8.65 -6.20 6.51
CA TYR A 229 -9.57 -7.06 7.25
C TYR A 229 -8.85 -8.35 7.67
N TYR A 230 -9.05 -8.77 8.91
CA TYR A 230 -8.32 -9.91 9.49
C TYR A 230 -9.29 -10.87 10.17
N LYS A 231 -9.40 -12.09 9.62
CA LYS A 231 -10.20 -13.16 10.20
C LYS A 231 -9.28 -14.10 10.97
N THR A 232 -9.25 -13.94 12.29
CA THR A 232 -8.42 -14.73 13.20
C THR A 232 -8.48 -16.22 12.89
N GLY A 233 -7.32 -16.84 12.77
CA GLY A 233 -7.20 -18.28 12.50
C GLY A 233 -7.51 -18.69 11.06
N ALA A 234 -7.79 -17.75 10.14
CA ALA A 234 -8.17 -18.06 8.76
C ALA A 234 -7.32 -17.34 7.71
N TYR A 235 -7.42 -16.01 7.61
CA TYR A 235 -6.73 -15.19 6.62
C TYR A 235 -6.74 -13.71 7.01
N GLY A 236 -5.79 -12.95 6.47
CA GLY A 236 -5.85 -11.49 6.49
C GLY A 236 -5.72 -10.92 5.09
N ILE A 237 -6.25 -9.71 4.96
CA ILE A 237 -6.28 -8.93 3.74
C ILE A 237 -5.85 -7.53 4.10
N ARG A 238 -4.91 -6.99 3.33
CA ARG A 238 -4.61 -5.56 3.27
C ARG A 238 -4.22 -5.21 1.84
N ILE A 239 -4.68 -4.05 1.39
CA ILE A 239 -4.37 -3.51 0.06
C ILE A 239 -3.80 -2.13 0.31
N GLU A 240 -2.53 -1.96 -0.02
CA GLU A 240 -1.84 -0.72 0.33
C GLU A 240 -1.13 -0.10 -0.86
N ASN A 241 -1.30 1.21 -0.98
CA ASN A 241 -0.48 2.05 -1.84
C ASN A 241 -0.08 3.31 -1.08
N LEU A 242 1.09 3.86 -1.37
CA LEU A 242 1.40 5.23 -1.06
C LEU A 242 0.73 6.17 -2.07
N VAL A 243 0.16 7.24 -1.53
CA VAL A 243 -0.49 8.32 -2.26
C VAL A 243 0.13 9.67 -1.91
N LEU A 244 0.25 10.53 -2.92
CA LEU A 244 0.69 11.92 -2.78
C LEU A 244 -0.53 12.83 -2.80
N VAL A 245 -0.66 13.71 -1.81
CA VAL A 245 -1.63 14.79 -1.82
C VAL A 245 -1.22 15.81 -2.89
N THR A 246 -2.12 16.12 -3.81
CA THR A 246 -1.91 17.07 -4.90
C THR A 246 -3.06 18.06 -5.00
N ALA A 247 -2.80 19.24 -5.58
CA ALA A 247 -3.88 20.12 -6.01
C ALA A 247 -4.65 19.46 -7.16
N ALA A 248 -5.97 19.49 -7.09
CA ALA A 248 -6.83 18.96 -8.14
C ALA A 248 -7.34 20.10 -9.03
N THR A 249 -7.50 19.84 -10.33
CA THR A 249 -8.26 20.76 -11.19
C THR A 249 -9.68 20.84 -10.64
N ALA A 250 -10.06 22.04 -10.20
CA ALA A 250 -11.39 22.31 -9.69
C ALA A 250 -12.42 22.25 -10.83
N PRO A 251 -13.60 21.62 -10.61
CA PRO A 251 -14.66 21.63 -11.61
C PRO A 251 -15.14 23.07 -11.86
N ARG A 252 -15.73 23.31 -13.04
CA ARG A 252 -16.32 24.62 -13.36
C ARG A 252 -17.37 24.98 -12.31
N GLY A 253 -17.23 26.18 -11.72
CA GLY A 253 -18.13 26.66 -10.67
C GLY A 253 -17.80 26.18 -9.26
N ALA A 254 -16.61 25.60 -9.03
CA ALA A 254 -16.16 25.28 -7.68
C ALA A 254 -16.01 26.53 -6.81
N GLU A 255 -16.50 26.45 -5.58
CA GLU A 255 -16.44 27.55 -4.58
C GLU A 255 -15.26 27.40 -3.60
N ARG A 256 -14.47 26.33 -3.72
CA ARG A 256 -13.34 26.02 -2.83
C ARG A 256 -12.18 25.40 -3.60
N ASP A 257 -10.97 25.57 -3.08
CA ASP A 257 -9.80 24.83 -3.52
C ASP A 257 -9.97 23.34 -3.22
N VAL A 258 -9.69 22.50 -4.22
CA VAL A 258 -9.87 21.05 -4.15
C VAL A 258 -8.51 20.37 -4.23
N LEU A 259 -8.30 19.42 -3.32
CA LEU A 259 -7.17 18.50 -3.29
C LEU A 259 -7.61 17.11 -3.75
N ALA A 260 -6.66 16.30 -4.18
CA ALA A 260 -6.84 14.90 -4.53
C ALA A 260 -5.59 14.08 -4.23
N PHE A 261 -5.67 12.78 -4.47
CA PHE A 261 -4.54 11.86 -4.35
C PHE A 261 -3.98 11.45 -5.71
N GLU A 262 -2.66 11.41 -5.82
CA GLU A 262 -1.94 10.69 -6.87
C GLU A 262 -1.38 9.39 -6.28
N THR A 263 -1.75 8.23 -6.83
CA THR A 263 -1.11 6.96 -6.44
C THR A 263 0.33 6.89 -6.95
N LEU A 264 1.27 6.69 -6.01
CA LEU A 264 2.70 6.49 -6.29
C LEU A 264 3.02 5.01 -6.55
N THR A 265 2.49 4.12 -5.70
CA THR A 265 2.72 2.68 -5.79
C THR A 265 2.25 2.07 -7.11
N LEU A 266 3.09 1.21 -7.69
CA LEU A 266 2.82 0.53 -8.96
C LEU A 266 2.97 -0.97 -8.78
N ALA A 267 1.87 -1.66 -8.49
CA ALA A 267 1.83 -3.13 -8.56
C ALA A 267 0.39 -3.62 -8.79
N PRO A 268 0.18 -4.70 -9.55
CA PRO A 268 -1.16 -5.26 -9.76
C PRO A 268 -1.85 -5.59 -8.43
N ILE A 269 -3.18 -5.49 -8.43
CA ILE A 269 -4.04 -5.99 -7.34
C ILE A 269 -4.62 -7.30 -7.85
N ASP A 270 -4.59 -8.36 -7.03
CA ASP A 270 -4.93 -9.70 -7.49
C ASP A 270 -6.41 -9.83 -7.88
N ARG A 271 -6.64 -10.08 -9.17
CA ARG A 271 -7.98 -10.24 -9.75
C ARG A 271 -8.68 -11.50 -9.28
N ASN A 272 -7.94 -12.52 -8.85
CA ASN A 272 -8.52 -13.79 -8.39
C ASN A 272 -9.26 -13.65 -7.05
N LEU A 273 -8.95 -12.60 -6.28
CA LEU A 273 -9.61 -12.29 -5.02
C LEU A 273 -10.83 -11.39 -5.17
N ILE A 274 -11.15 -10.91 -6.38
CA ILE A 274 -12.22 -9.93 -6.58
C ILE A 274 -13.54 -10.63 -6.92
N GLU A 275 -14.57 -10.42 -6.09
CA GLU A 275 -15.98 -10.59 -6.49
C GLU A 275 -16.42 -9.41 -7.35
N VAL A 276 -16.34 -9.54 -8.68
CA VAL A 276 -16.61 -8.44 -9.63
C VAL A 276 -18.04 -7.89 -9.52
N THR A 277 -19.00 -8.73 -9.12
CA THR A 277 -20.41 -8.35 -8.94
C THR A 277 -20.63 -7.36 -7.79
N LEU A 278 -19.67 -7.20 -6.87
CA LEU A 278 -19.73 -6.22 -5.78
C LEU A 278 -19.13 -4.86 -6.15
N LEU A 279 -18.43 -4.78 -7.30
CA LEU A 279 -17.90 -3.52 -7.79
C LEU A 279 -18.97 -2.76 -8.57
N ASP A 280 -18.97 -1.44 -8.44
CA ASP A 280 -19.70 -0.57 -9.36
C ASP A 280 -18.88 -0.31 -10.63
N THR A 281 -19.49 0.36 -11.60
CA THR A 281 -18.84 0.64 -12.89
C THR A 281 -17.64 1.57 -12.76
N ALA A 282 -17.68 2.53 -11.82
CA ALA A 282 -16.59 3.47 -11.62
C ALA A 282 -15.40 2.83 -10.88
N GLU A 283 -15.65 1.90 -9.96
CA GLU A 283 -14.64 1.10 -9.27
C GLU A 283 -13.93 0.14 -10.24
N ARG A 284 -14.69 -0.55 -11.11
CA ARG A 284 -14.13 -1.36 -12.19
C ARG A 284 -13.25 -0.51 -13.11
N ALA A 285 -13.77 0.63 -13.58
CA ALA A 285 -13.02 1.53 -14.46
C ALA A 285 -11.74 2.07 -13.80
N TRP A 286 -11.80 2.38 -12.49
CA TRP A 286 -10.61 2.79 -11.75
C TRP A 286 -9.56 1.68 -11.71
N LEU A 287 -9.96 0.44 -11.40
CA LEU A 287 -9.03 -0.68 -11.32
C LEU A 287 -8.39 -0.97 -12.67
N ASP A 288 -9.17 -0.98 -13.74
CA ASP A 288 -8.68 -1.22 -15.10
C ASP A 288 -7.72 -0.11 -15.55
N ALA A 289 -8.01 1.15 -15.24
CA ALA A 289 -7.13 2.29 -15.52
C ALA A 289 -5.82 2.22 -14.72
N TYR A 290 -5.91 1.88 -13.42
CA TYR A 290 -4.76 1.67 -12.56
C TYR A 290 -3.89 0.52 -13.08
N HIS A 291 -4.48 -0.62 -13.40
CA HIS A 291 -3.80 -1.80 -13.98
C HIS A 291 -3.15 -1.49 -15.33
N ALA A 292 -3.81 -0.73 -16.19
CA ALA A 292 -3.23 -0.27 -17.45
C ALA A 292 -2.00 0.64 -17.23
N ARG A 293 -2.06 1.55 -16.24
CA ARG A 293 -0.92 2.39 -15.83
C ARG A 293 0.23 1.55 -15.29
N VAL A 294 -0.04 0.60 -14.39
CA VAL A 294 0.97 -0.34 -13.85
C VAL A 294 1.66 -1.09 -14.98
N ARG A 295 0.89 -1.71 -15.88
CA ARG A 295 1.45 -2.44 -17.01
C ARG A 295 2.32 -1.55 -17.90
N LYS A 296 1.84 -0.36 -18.24
CA LYS A 296 2.57 0.60 -19.09
C LYS A 296 3.90 1.01 -18.46
N ALA A 297 3.89 1.33 -17.17
CA ALA A 297 5.08 1.81 -16.45
C ALA A 297 6.13 0.71 -16.24
N LEU A 298 5.69 -0.50 -15.88
CA LEU A 298 6.60 -1.58 -15.46
C LEU A 298 7.08 -2.47 -16.59
N SER A 299 6.31 -2.62 -17.68
CA SER A 299 6.69 -3.53 -18.78
C SER A 299 8.10 -3.31 -19.34
N PRO A 300 8.60 -2.07 -19.51
CA PRO A 300 9.97 -1.82 -19.98
C PRO A 300 11.06 -2.21 -18.98
N LEU A 301 10.73 -2.35 -17.69
CA LEU A 301 11.69 -2.54 -16.59
C LEU A 301 11.80 -4.00 -16.13
N VAL A 302 11.01 -4.90 -16.73
CA VAL A 302 10.95 -6.31 -16.35
C VAL A 302 11.26 -7.21 -17.54
N ASP A 303 11.70 -8.43 -17.22
CA ASP A 303 12.00 -9.48 -18.19
C ASP A 303 10.75 -9.95 -18.96
N THR A 304 10.97 -10.70 -20.03
CA THR A 304 9.90 -11.19 -20.92
C THR A 304 8.86 -12.04 -20.19
N LYS A 305 9.27 -12.89 -19.23
CA LYS A 305 8.34 -13.76 -18.48
C LYS A 305 7.46 -12.91 -17.57
N THR A 306 8.05 -11.99 -16.81
CA THR A 306 7.32 -11.06 -15.94
C THR A 306 6.40 -10.14 -16.74
N ARG A 307 6.83 -9.67 -17.92
CA ARG A 307 5.99 -8.84 -18.82
C ARG A 307 4.76 -9.59 -19.34
N ALA A 308 4.93 -10.86 -19.72
CA ALA A 308 3.81 -11.70 -20.15
C ALA A 308 2.81 -11.93 -19.00
N TRP A 309 3.31 -12.23 -17.80
CA TRP A 309 2.49 -12.34 -16.60
C TRP A 309 1.76 -11.03 -16.28
N LEU A 310 2.45 -9.88 -16.30
CA LEU A 310 1.86 -8.57 -16.05
C LEU A 310 0.68 -8.31 -16.99
N LYS A 311 0.80 -8.64 -18.29
CA LYS A 311 -0.30 -8.49 -19.26
C LYS A 311 -1.57 -9.22 -18.82
N GLN A 312 -1.44 -10.42 -18.26
CA GLN A 312 -2.56 -11.22 -17.76
C GLN A 312 -3.06 -10.70 -16.41
N ALA A 313 -2.16 -10.42 -15.46
CA ALA A 313 -2.50 -9.92 -14.13
C ALA A 313 -3.17 -8.54 -14.13
N THR A 314 -3.01 -7.78 -15.21
CA THR A 314 -3.56 -6.42 -15.40
C THR A 314 -4.58 -6.32 -16.54
N ALA A 315 -5.06 -7.46 -17.05
CA ALA A 315 -6.13 -7.45 -18.04
C ALA A 315 -7.40 -6.85 -17.43
N PRO A 316 -8.23 -6.13 -18.21
CA PRO A 316 -9.49 -5.58 -17.70
C PRO A 316 -10.35 -6.65 -17.00
N LEU A 317 -11.10 -6.26 -15.99
CA LEU A 317 -12.09 -7.15 -15.41
C LEU A 317 -13.16 -7.50 -16.45
N ALA A 318 -13.61 -8.76 -16.47
CA ALA A 318 -14.73 -9.16 -17.31
C ALA A 318 -16.02 -8.48 -16.80
N SER A 319 -16.86 -8.06 -17.75
CA SER A 319 -18.19 -7.49 -17.49
C SER A 319 -19.12 -8.49 -16.81
#